data_AF-A0A914FGM4-F1
#
_entry.id   AF-A0A914FGM4-F1
#
_cell.length_a   1.000
_cell.length_b   1.000
_cell.length_c   1.000
_cell.angle_alpha   90.00
_cell.angle_beta   90.00
_cell.angle_gamma   90.00
#
_symmetry.space_group_name_H-M   'P 1'
#
loop_
_entity.id
_entity.type
_entity.pdbx_description
1 polymer ?
#
loop_
_entity_poly.entity_id
_entity_poly.type
_entity_poly.pdbx_seq_one_letter_code
_entity_poly.pdbx_strand_id
1 'polypeptide(L)'
;MYYEYSEKVGETYKSSATEISITGFGDSSNNFRLNLGSIAKPNRNASIRHVRENIREGAKFYNLNGDVFIDCLSSSPIFVQAPLYAHFMGQHLATVYRIAPGKQILRSYKDNKVE
;
A
#
# COMPACT_ATOMS: atom_id res chain seq x y z
N MET A 1 4.09 -4.08 -6.95
CA MET A 1 3.23 -4.68 -8.00
C MET A 1 1.78 -4.38 -7.64
N TYR A 2 0.89 -4.19 -8.61
CA TYR A 2 -0.54 -3.95 -8.38
C TYR A 2 -1.38 -5.11 -8.94
N TYR A 3 -2.43 -5.48 -8.21
CA TYR A 3 -3.32 -6.58 -8.54
C TYR A 3 -4.78 -6.14 -8.40
N GLU A 4 -5.62 -6.69 -9.27
CA GLU A 4 -7.09 -6.64 -9.15
C GLU A 4 -7.58 -8.09 -9.10
N TYR A 5 -8.11 -8.51 -7.95
CA TYR A 5 -8.28 -9.93 -7.61
C TYR A 5 -6.96 -10.71 -7.76
N SER A 6 -6.94 -11.78 -8.56
CA SER A 6 -5.77 -12.62 -8.82
C SER A 6 -4.94 -12.17 -10.02
N GLU A 7 -5.35 -11.12 -10.73
CA GLU A 7 -4.68 -10.68 -11.97
C GLU A 7 -3.74 -9.51 -11.68
N LYS A 8 -2.49 -9.62 -12.15
CA LYS A 8 -1.53 -8.50 -12.13
C LYS A 8 -1.96 -7.46 -13.15
N VAL A 9 -2.06 -6.20 -12.75
CA VAL A 9 -2.50 -5.11 -13.62
C VAL A 9 -1.42 -4.03 -13.71
N GLY A 10 -1.00 -3.72 -14.94
CA GLY A 10 0.07 -2.77 -15.20
C GLY A 10 1.47 -3.30 -14.90
N GLU A 11 2.45 -2.41 -15.01
CA GLU A 11 3.86 -2.73 -14.80
C GLU A 11 4.24 -2.79 -13.32
N THR A 12 5.41 -3.37 -13.04
CA THR A 12 5.98 -3.33 -11.70
C THR A 12 6.54 -1.93 -11.43
N TYR A 13 5.86 -1.17 -10.58
CA TYR A 13 6.39 0.08 -10.04
C TYR A 13 7.65 -0.17 -9.19
N LYS A 14 8.70 0.62 -9.44
CA LYS A 14 9.96 0.61 -8.69
C LYS A 14 10.27 2.04 -8.26
N SER A 15 10.76 2.19 -7.04
CA SER A 15 11.18 3.47 -6.48
C SER A 15 12.40 3.27 -5.59
N SER A 16 13.30 4.24 -5.62
CA SER A 16 14.42 4.39 -4.67
C SER A 16 14.14 5.44 -3.59
N ALA A 17 12.94 6.03 -3.58
CA ALA A 17 12.57 7.04 -2.61
C ALA A 17 12.38 6.43 -1.21
N THR A 18 12.69 7.22 -0.18
CA THR A 18 12.46 6.86 1.22
C THR A 18 10.99 7.00 1.63
N GLU A 19 10.20 7.70 0.82
CA GLU A 19 8.74 7.78 0.93
C GLU A 19 8.06 7.60 -0.43
N ILE A 20 6.94 6.88 -0.43
CA ILE A 20 6.12 6.65 -1.61
C ILE A 20 4.64 6.83 -1.25
N SER A 21 3.88 7.45 -2.15
CA SER A 21 2.41 7.51 -2.06
C SER A 21 1.79 6.61 -3.12
N ILE A 22 0.83 5.77 -2.73
CA ILE A 22 0.01 4.96 -3.63
C ILE A 22 -1.38 5.60 -3.66
N THR A 23 -1.78 6.15 -4.81
CA THR A 23 -3.03 6.90 -4.96
C THR A 23 -3.93 6.30 -6.03
N GLY A 24 -5.20 6.70 -6.06
CA GLY A 24 -6.19 6.36 -7.07
C GLY A 24 -6.37 7.43 -8.16
N PHE A 25 -5.52 8.47 -8.19
CA PHE A 25 -5.66 9.57 -9.16
C PHE A 25 -5.30 9.16 -10.60
N GLY A 26 -5.81 9.92 -11.56
CA GLY A 26 -5.63 9.69 -13.00
C GLY A 26 -4.30 10.19 -13.59
N ASP A 27 -3.44 10.81 -12.79
CA ASP A 27 -2.18 11.37 -13.26
C ASP A 27 -1.13 10.28 -13.49
N SER A 28 -0.05 10.62 -14.22
CA SER A 28 1.09 9.72 -14.41
C SER A 28 1.81 9.42 -13.09
N SER A 29 2.35 8.21 -12.96
CA SER A 29 3.19 7.83 -11.82
C SER A 29 4.60 8.41 -11.95
N ASN A 30 5.29 8.59 -10.83
CA ASN A 30 6.68 9.07 -10.75
C ASN A 30 7.42 8.38 -9.59
N ASN A 31 8.68 8.75 -9.33
CA ASN A 31 9.50 8.10 -8.29
C ASN A 31 8.95 8.17 -6.86
N PHE A 32 8.06 9.09 -6.53
CA PHE A 32 7.49 9.25 -5.18
C PHE A 32 6.02 8.87 -5.13
N ARG A 33 5.41 8.55 -6.28
CA ARG A 33 3.98 8.36 -6.40
C ARG A 33 3.61 7.29 -7.43
N LEU A 34 2.93 6.26 -6.97
CA LEU A 34 2.24 5.29 -7.82
C LEU A 34 0.76 5.69 -7.90
N ASN A 35 0.32 6.09 -9.09
CA ASN A 35 -1.08 6.40 -9.36
C ASN A 35 -1.75 5.19 -10.02
N LEU A 36 -2.59 4.50 -9.24
CA LEU A 36 -3.34 3.34 -9.73
C LEU A 36 -4.43 3.75 -10.72
N GLY A 37 -4.96 4.97 -10.63
CA GLY A 37 -6.04 5.49 -11.46
C GLY A 37 -5.71 5.53 -12.95
N SER A 38 -4.45 5.81 -13.30
CA SER A 38 -3.96 5.83 -14.69
C SER A 38 -3.66 4.45 -15.28
N ILE A 39 -3.67 3.38 -14.47
CA ILE A 39 -3.41 2.02 -14.97
C ILE A 39 -4.64 1.50 -15.74
N ALA A 40 -4.50 1.50 -17.07
CA ALA A 40 -5.52 0.99 -17.98
C ALA A 40 -5.67 -0.54 -17.86
N LYS A 41 -6.92 -1.01 -17.94
CA LYS A 41 -7.28 -2.43 -18.04
C LYS A 41 -8.61 -2.56 -18.78
N PRO A 42 -8.67 -3.29 -19.91
CA PRO A 42 -9.92 -3.53 -20.61
C PRO A 42 -10.86 -4.40 -19.76
N ASN A 43 -12.17 -4.23 -19.93
CA ASN A 43 -13.20 -5.10 -19.33
C ASN A 43 -13.15 -5.22 -17.80
N ARG A 44 -12.64 -4.20 -17.12
CA ARG A 44 -12.63 -4.13 -15.65
C ARG A 44 -14.06 -4.19 -15.10
N ASN A 45 -14.34 -5.09 -14.16
CA ASN A 45 -15.67 -5.24 -13.56
C ASN A 45 -16.09 -3.96 -12.79
N ALA A 46 -17.40 -3.68 -12.74
CA ALA A 46 -18.01 -2.58 -11.99
C ALA A 46 -17.57 -2.51 -10.52
N SER A 47 -17.48 -3.64 -9.81
CA SER A 47 -17.03 -3.65 -8.41
C SER A 47 -15.60 -3.15 -8.25
N ILE A 48 -14.70 -3.49 -9.19
CA ILE A 48 -13.32 -2.98 -9.17
C ILE A 48 -13.29 -1.48 -9.48
N ARG A 49 -14.07 -1.01 -10.45
CA ARG A 49 -14.17 0.43 -10.75
C ARG A 49 -14.62 1.22 -9.52
N HIS A 50 -15.66 0.74 -8.84
CA HIS A 50 -16.15 1.34 -7.61
C HIS A 50 -15.10 1.37 -6.50
N VAL A 51 -14.35 0.28 -6.29
CA VAL A 51 -13.25 0.27 -5.30
C VAL A 51 -12.16 1.28 -5.67
N ARG A 52 -11.79 1.37 -6.95
CA ARG A 52 -10.75 2.31 -7.42
C ARG A 52 -11.12 3.77 -7.20
N GLU A 53 -12.40 4.13 -7.39
CA GLU A 53 -12.94 5.47 -7.10
C GLU A 53 -12.79 5.87 -5.63
N ASN A 54 -12.76 4.89 -4.73
CA ASN A 54 -12.59 5.11 -3.29
C ASN A 54 -11.13 5.15 -2.84
N ILE A 55 -10.14 4.81 -3.69
CA ILE A 55 -8.73 4.86 -3.31
C ILE A 55 -8.30 6.32 -3.08
N ARG A 56 -8.59 7.23 -4.03
CA ARG A 56 -8.27 8.67 -3.96
C ARG A 56 -6.84 8.94 -3.48
N GLU A 57 -6.62 9.64 -2.38
CA GLU A 57 -5.30 9.93 -1.79
C GLU A 57 -4.55 8.65 -1.39
N GLY A 58 -5.28 7.56 -1.11
CA GLY A 58 -4.76 6.22 -0.94
C GLY A 58 -3.93 6.04 0.33
N ALA A 59 -2.67 5.68 0.19
CA ALA A 59 -1.79 5.37 1.31
C ALA A 59 -0.38 5.91 1.10
N LYS A 60 0.26 6.37 2.17
CA LYS A 60 1.67 6.79 2.17
C LYS A 60 2.51 5.79 2.94
N PHE A 61 3.60 5.35 2.34
CA PHE A 61 4.59 4.46 2.94
C PHE A 61 5.90 5.22 3.07
N TYR A 62 6.58 5.10 4.21
CA TYR A 62 7.86 5.78 4.40
C TYR A 62 8.71 5.08 5.44
N ASN A 63 10.02 5.24 5.27
CA ASN A 63 11.02 4.74 6.20
C ASN A 63 11.45 5.86 7.16
N LEU A 64 11.44 5.55 8.45
CA LEU A 64 11.99 6.42 9.48
C LEU A 64 12.84 5.57 10.43
N ASN A 65 14.15 5.83 10.47
CA ASN A 65 15.12 5.11 11.32
C ASN A 65 15.12 3.58 11.13
N GLY A 66 14.95 3.13 9.89
CA GLY A 66 14.89 1.71 9.53
C GLY A 66 13.48 1.13 9.54
N ASP A 67 12.56 1.75 10.27
CA ASP A 67 11.19 1.30 10.42
C ASP A 67 10.29 1.81 9.27
N VAL A 68 9.47 0.92 8.70
CA VAL A 68 8.44 1.27 7.71
C VAL A 68 7.16 1.67 8.41
N PHE A 69 6.57 2.78 7.98
CA PHE A 69 5.27 3.30 8.41
C PHE A 69 4.29 3.35 7.25
N ILE A 70 2.99 3.22 7.57
CA ILE A 70 1.90 3.28 6.60
C ILE A 70 0.80 4.21 7.13
N ASP A 71 0.55 5.29 6.40
CA ASP A 71 -0.56 6.22 6.65
C ASP A 71 -1.73 5.92 5.70
N CYS A 72 -2.94 5.81 6.24
CA CYS A 72 -4.16 5.75 5.45
C CYS A 72 -4.66 7.16 5.16
N LEU A 73 -4.44 7.63 3.93
CA LEU A 73 -4.86 8.95 3.45
C LEU A 73 -6.25 8.92 2.80
N SER A 74 -6.70 7.74 2.36
CA SER A 74 -8.04 7.52 1.83
C SER A 74 -9.12 7.69 2.91
N SER A 75 -10.34 8.05 2.46
CA SER A 75 -11.57 8.00 3.27
C SER A 75 -12.06 6.59 3.54
N SER A 76 -11.53 5.58 2.83
CA SER A 76 -11.76 4.16 3.08
C SER A 76 -10.59 3.54 3.85
N PRO A 77 -10.84 2.57 4.74
CA PRO A 77 -9.76 1.88 5.44
C PRO A 77 -8.91 1.06 4.47
N ILE A 78 -7.63 0.91 4.80
CA ILE A 78 -6.72 -0.02 4.14
C ILE A 78 -6.43 -1.22 5.03
N PHE A 79 -6.07 -2.34 4.42
CA PHE A 79 -5.83 -3.61 5.10
C PHE A 79 -4.43 -4.10 4.75
N VAL A 80 -3.63 -4.38 5.77
CA VAL A 80 -2.21 -4.73 5.62
C VAL A 80 -1.95 -6.06 6.31
N GLN A 81 -1.40 -7.01 5.57
CA GLN A 81 -0.80 -8.21 6.15
C GLN A 81 0.70 -7.96 6.31
N ALA A 82 1.17 -7.95 7.55
CA ALA A 82 2.56 -7.67 7.89
C ALA A 82 3.13 -8.80 8.76
N PRO A 83 3.61 -9.91 8.16
CA PRO A 83 4.03 -11.09 8.91
C PRO A 83 5.13 -10.83 9.96
N LEU A 84 6.08 -9.95 9.66
CA LEU A 84 7.13 -9.56 10.60
C LEU A 84 6.57 -8.83 11.83
N TYR A 85 5.62 -7.93 11.60
CA TYR A 85 4.93 -7.22 12.67
C TYR A 85 4.05 -8.18 13.48
N ALA A 86 3.31 -9.07 12.80
CA ALA A 86 2.52 -10.10 13.47
C ALA A 86 3.37 -11.01 14.35
N HIS A 87 4.52 -11.44 13.87
CA HIS A 87 5.47 -12.23 14.67
C HIS A 87 5.93 -11.48 15.92
N PHE A 88 6.36 -10.21 15.77
CA PHE A 88 6.77 -9.36 16.89
C PHE A 88 5.67 -9.18 17.94
N MET A 89 4.41 -9.11 17.51
CA MET A 89 3.24 -8.99 18.39
C MET A 89 2.75 -10.34 18.94
N GLY A 90 3.41 -11.46 18.64
CA GLY A 90 2.98 -12.80 19.06
C GLY A 90 1.67 -13.27 18.40
N GLN A 91 1.35 -12.75 17.21
CA GLN A 91 0.13 -13.05 16.45
C GLN A 91 0.40 -14.00 15.28
N HIS A 92 -0.68 -14.61 14.75
CA HIS A 92 -0.58 -15.48 13.58
C HIS A 92 -0.06 -14.70 12.36
N LEU A 93 0.87 -15.28 11.57
CA LEU A 93 1.52 -14.59 10.45
C LEU A 93 0.55 -14.11 9.35
N ALA A 94 -0.61 -14.77 9.25
CA ALA A 94 -1.66 -14.37 8.31
C ALA A 94 -2.55 -13.20 8.79
N THR A 95 -2.30 -12.64 9.98
CA THR A 95 -3.09 -11.53 10.55
C THR A 95 -3.15 -10.34 9.59
N VAL A 96 -4.35 -9.78 9.41
CA VAL A 96 -4.59 -8.60 8.59
C VAL A 96 -4.99 -7.44 9.50
N TYR A 97 -4.21 -6.37 9.47
CA TYR A 97 -4.44 -5.16 10.23
C TYR A 97 -5.29 -4.18 9.44
N ARG A 98 -6.36 -3.68 10.06
CA ARG A 98 -7.18 -2.60 9.50
C ARG A 98 -6.62 -1.26 9.94
N ILE A 99 -6.27 -0.41 8.98
CA ILE A 99 -5.87 0.98 9.21
C ILE A 99 -7.06 1.87 8.84
N ALA A 100 -7.65 2.55 9.82
CA ALA A 100 -8.78 3.44 9.58
C ALA A 100 -8.32 4.74 8.89
N PRO A 101 -9.23 5.47 8.21
CA PRO A 101 -8.94 6.78 7.63
C PRO A 101 -8.28 7.74 8.62
N GLY A 102 -7.20 8.41 8.19
CA GLY A 102 -6.44 9.33 9.03
C GLY A 102 -5.70 8.67 10.20
N LYS A 103 -5.63 7.34 10.23
CA LYS A 103 -4.81 6.57 11.17
C LYS A 103 -3.56 6.03 10.47
N GLN A 104 -2.62 5.67 11.31
CA GLN A 104 -1.33 5.10 10.94
C GLN A 104 -1.20 3.72 11.59
N ILE A 105 -0.56 2.78 10.89
CA ILE A 105 -0.11 1.50 11.49
C ILE A 105 1.40 1.27 11.25
N LEU A 106 1.91 0.43 12.15
CA LEU A 106 3.22 0.29 12.75
C LEU A 106 4.37 -0.21 11.88
N ARG A 107 5.56 0.26 12.28
CA ARG A 107 6.87 -0.41 12.40
C ARG A 107 6.96 -1.81 11.81
N SER A 108 7.38 -1.91 10.55
CA SER A 108 7.97 -3.15 10.02
C SER A 108 9.40 -2.89 9.62
N TYR A 109 10.31 -3.76 10.08
CA TYR A 109 11.75 -3.77 9.81
C TYR A 109 12.58 -2.97 10.82
N LYS A 110 13.16 -3.67 11.81
CA LYS A 110 14.49 -3.31 12.28
C LYS A 110 15.44 -4.17 11.49
N ASP A 111 16.29 -3.54 10.68
CA ASP A 111 17.45 -4.16 10.09
C ASP A 111 18.39 -4.57 11.23
N ASN A 112 18.11 -5.68 11.90
CA ASN A 112 19.13 -6.38 12.65
C ASN A 112 20.00 -7.03 11.58
N LYS A 113 20.91 -6.22 11.02
CA LYS A 113 22.13 -6.77 10.47
C LYS A 113 22.65 -7.75 11.51
N VAL A 114 22.71 -9.00 11.08
CA VAL A 114 23.42 -10.08 11.74
C VAL A 114 24.78 -9.52 12.14
N GLU A 115 25.01 -9.37 13.44
CA GLU A 115 26.37 -9.37 14.00
C GLU A 115 26.94 -10.80 13.89
#